data_AF-A0A2N6CTB3-F1
#
_entry.id   AF-A0A2N6CTB3-F1
#
_cell.length_a   1.000
_cell.length_b   1.000
_cell.length_c   1.000
_cell.angle_alpha   90.00
_cell.angle_beta   90.00
_cell.angle_gamma   90.00
#
_symmetry.space_group_name_H-M   'P 1'
#
loop_
_entity.id
_entity.type
_entity.pdbx_description
1 polymer ?
#
loop_
_entity_poly.entity_id
_entity_poly.type
_entity_poly.pdbx_seq_one_letter_code
_entity_poly.pdbx_strand_id
1 'polypeptide(L)' 'MSGRNRHYRWANIQPRHFSITARRVGFNEKTAQQLFVEMMDSVDEVIGRVSGLIPGDFPDHIVGPVFDGMRSVRDRSVA' A
#
# COMPACT_ATOMS: atom_id res chain seq x y z
N MET A 1 -10.39 21.00 -15.31
CA MET A 1 -11.85 20.83 -15.15
C MET A 1 -12.08 19.59 -14.29
N SER A 2 -12.69 19.71 -13.10
CA SER A 2 -13.06 18.55 -12.28
C SER A 2 -14.53 18.22 -12.55
N GLY A 3 -14.80 17.04 -13.08
CA GLY A 3 -16.17 16.53 -13.22
C GLY A 3 -16.84 16.36 -11.85
N ARG A 4 -18.18 16.34 -11.85
CA ARG A 4 -19.02 16.28 -10.64
C ARG A 4 -18.79 14.99 -9.80
N ASN A 5 -18.22 13.94 -10.40
CA ASN A 5 -17.76 12.73 -9.72
C ASN A 5 -16.23 12.63 -9.76
N ARG A 6 -15.61 12.58 -8.57
CA ARG A 6 -14.17 12.30 -8.45
C ARG A 6 -13.94 10.80 -8.64
N HIS A 7 -13.42 10.42 -9.80
CA HIS A 7 -12.98 9.04 -10.04
C HIS A 7 -11.58 8.85 -9.43
N TYR A 8 -11.54 8.26 -8.24
CA TYR A 8 -10.29 7.90 -7.60
C TYR A 8 -9.73 6.60 -8.17
N ARG A 9 -8.68 6.71 -9.01
CA ARG A 9 -8.01 5.56 -9.63
C ARG A 9 -6.95 4.98 -8.68
N TRP A 10 -7.35 4.57 -7.47
CA TRP A 10 -6.42 4.06 -6.45
C TRP A 10 -5.60 2.87 -6.93
N ALA A 11 -6.21 1.98 -7.72
CA ALA A 11 -5.54 0.83 -8.33
C ALA A 11 -4.38 1.22 -9.27
N ASN A 12 -4.30 2.48 -9.71
CA ASN A 12 -3.26 2.99 -10.61
C ASN A 12 -2.16 3.76 -9.88
N ILE A 13 -2.21 3.84 -8.54
CA ILE A 13 -1.12 4.43 -7.76
C ILE A 13 0.13 3.55 -7.89
N GLN A 14 1.29 4.19 -8.03
CA GLN A 14 2.59 3.56 -8.33
C GLN A 14 3.65 4.26 -7.46
N PRO A 15 4.81 3.63 -7.21
CA PRO A 15 5.85 4.19 -6.34
C PRO A 15 6.24 5.63 -6.71
N ARG A 16 6.38 5.93 -8.01
CA ARG A 16 6.70 7.29 -8.50
C ARG A 16 5.71 8.38 -8.06
N HIS A 17 4.43 8.04 -7.83
CA HIS A 17 3.44 9.02 -7.41
C HIS A 17 3.71 9.53 -5.98
N PHE A 18 4.35 8.72 -5.14
CA PHE A 18 4.76 9.13 -3.79
C PHE A 18 5.93 10.12 -3.84
N SER A 19 6.96 9.87 -4.64
CA SER A 19 8.08 10.81 -4.84
C SER A 19 7.61 12.14 -5.44
N ILE A 20 6.73 12.11 -6.45
CA ILE A 20 6.15 13.33 -7.04
C ILE A 20 5.35 14.12 -6.00
N THR A 21 4.58 13.42 -5.16
CA THR A 21 3.81 14.07 -4.08
C THR A 21 4.74 14.67 -3.04
N ALA A 22 5.79 13.95 -2.62
CA ALA A 22 6.80 14.44 -1.70
C ALA A 22 7.41 15.75 -2.19
N ARG A 23 7.88 15.79 -3.45
CA ARG A 23 8.40 17.01 -4.08
C ARG A 23 7.43 18.18 -4.00
N ARG A 24 6.15 17.94 -4.32
CA ARG A 24 5.11 18.99 -4.37
C ARG A 24 4.82 19.60 -3.01
N VAL A 25 4.97 18.82 -1.94
CA VAL A 25 4.72 19.28 -0.56
C VAL A 25 5.99 19.71 0.16
N GLY A 26 7.14 19.78 -0.54
CA GLY A 26 8.43 20.15 0.05
C GLY A 26 9.08 19.05 0.90
N PHE A 27 8.61 17.81 0.79
CA PHE A 27 9.20 16.65 1.46
C PHE A 27 10.33 16.03 0.62
N ASN A 28 11.31 15.42 1.28
CA ASN A 28 12.46 14.83 0.61
C ASN A 28 12.05 13.59 -0.21
N GLU A 29 12.26 13.64 -1.53
CA GLU A 29 11.86 12.58 -2.46
C GLU A 29 12.56 11.23 -2.19
N LYS A 30 13.86 11.28 -1.84
CA LYS A 30 14.65 10.08 -1.53
C LYS A 30 14.15 9.41 -0.26
N THR A 31 13.82 10.21 0.75
CA THR A 31 13.25 9.73 2.02
C THR A 31 11.88 9.09 1.77
N ALA A 32 11.03 9.72 0.94
CA ALA A 32 9.73 9.14 0.58
C ALA A 32 9.88 7.79 -0.15
N GLN A 33 10.86 7.68 -1.04
CA GLN A 33 11.16 6.43 -1.73
C GLN A 33 11.68 5.35 -0.76
N GLN A 34 12.55 5.71 0.17
CA GLN A 34 13.07 4.80 1.19
C GLN A 34 11.95 4.27 2.10
N LEU A 35 11.08 5.16 2.61
CA LEU A 35 9.92 4.76 3.41
C LEU A 35 8.98 3.85 2.63
N PHE A 36 8.78 4.11 1.33
CA PHE A 36 7.97 3.26 0.48
C PHE A 36 8.56 1.85 0.36
N VAL A 37 9.87 1.73 0.12
CA VAL A 37 10.57 0.44 0.04
C VAL A 37 10.48 -0.31 1.38
N GLU A 38 10.76 0.36 2.49
CA GLU A 38 10.65 -0.21 3.83
C GLU A 38 9.25 -0.76 4.11
N MET A 39 8.20 -0.02 3.72
CA MET A 39 6.82 -0.50 3.83
C MET A 39 6.59 -1.77 3.01
N MET A 40 7.08 -1.84 1.77
CA MET A 40 6.92 -3.03 0.91
C MET A 40 7.66 -4.24 1.47
N ASP A 41 8.88 -4.03 1.98
CA ASP A 41 9.71 -5.09 2.58
C ASP A 41 9.07 -5.65 3.87
N SER A 42 8.32 -4.81 4.60
CA SER A 42 7.64 -5.22 5.84
C SER A 42 6.32 -5.99 5.64
N VAL A 43 5.80 -6.10 4.41
CA VAL A 43 4.44 -6.61 4.16
C VAL A 43 4.24 -8.03 4.69
N ASP A 44 5.13 -8.96 4.39
CA ASP A 44 4.97 -10.36 4.83
C ASP A 44 5.08 -10.51 6.34
N GLU A 45 6.00 -9.77 6.96
CA GLU A 45 6.19 -9.78 8.41
C GLU A 45 4.93 -9.27 9.12
N VAL A 46 4.37 -8.15 8.66
CA VAL A 46 3.15 -7.58 9.23
C VAL A 46 1.96 -8.50 9.02
N ILE A 47 1.80 -9.11 7.84
CA ILE A 47 0.74 -10.09 7.61
C ILE A 47 0.87 -11.27 8.58
N GLY A 48 2.07 -11.83 8.75
CA GLY A 48 2.30 -12.94 9.67
C GLY A 48 1.96 -12.56 11.12
N ARG A 49 2.41 -11.39 11.56
CA ARG A 49 2.13 -10.88 12.92
C ARG A 49 0.64 -10.68 13.15
N VAL A 50 -0.06 -9.99 12.23
CA VAL A 50 -1.48 -9.70 12.36
C VAL A 50 -2.32 -10.98 12.25
N SER A 51 -1.93 -11.92 11.40
CA SER A 51 -2.61 -13.23 11.30
C SER A 51 -2.63 -13.96 12.65
N GLY A 52 -1.56 -13.87 13.44
CA GLY A 52 -1.50 -14.46 14.78
C GLY A 52 -2.33 -13.72 15.85
N LEU A 53 -2.83 -12.52 15.55
CA LEU A 53 -3.66 -11.71 16.45
C LEU A 53 -5.16 -11.79 16.13
N ILE A 54 -5.53 -12.35 14.98
CA ILE A 54 -6.92 -12.44 14.54
C ILE A 54 -7.62 -13.56 15.32
N PRO A 55 -8.79 -13.30 15.93
CA PRO A 55 -9.60 -14.32 16.57
C PRO A 55 -10.00 -15.45 15.60
N GLY A 56 -10.08 -16.68 16.08
CA GLY A 56 -10.41 -17.84 15.24
C GLY A 56 -11.83 -17.84 14.67
N ASP A 57 -12.74 -17.02 15.21
CA ASP A 57 -14.10 -16.80 14.72
C ASP A 57 -14.23 -15.59 13.77
N PHE A 58 -13.11 -14.92 13.47
CA PHE A 58 -13.11 -13.79 12.55
C PHE A 58 -13.32 -14.26 11.10
N PRO A 59 -14.10 -13.55 10.27
CA PRO A 59 -14.44 -14.05 8.94
C PRO A 59 -13.27 -14.04 7.93
N ASP A 60 -12.92 -15.21 7.41
CA ASP A 60 -11.86 -15.38 6.41
C ASP A 60 -12.08 -14.57 5.12
N HIS A 61 -13.35 -14.39 4.71
CA HIS A 61 -13.71 -13.64 3.51
C HIS A 61 -13.39 -12.14 3.62
N ILE A 62 -13.00 -11.65 4.81
CA ILE A 62 -12.51 -10.29 5.02
C ILE A 62 -10.97 -10.30 5.03
N VAL A 63 -10.38 -11.22 5.79
CA VAL A 63 -8.92 -11.29 5.99
C VAL A 63 -8.19 -11.59 4.69
N GLY A 64 -8.64 -12.61 3.96
CA GLY A 64 -8.01 -13.07 2.72
C GLY A 64 -7.84 -11.94 1.71
N PRO A 65 -8.94 -11.27 1.29
CA PRO A 65 -8.85 -10.19 0.31
C PRO A 65 -7.96 -9.01 0.74
N VAL A 66 -7.90 -8.70 2.05
CA VAL A 66 -7.03 -7.63 2.56
C VAL A 66 -5.56 -8.02 2.42
N PHE A 67 -5.17 -9.21 2.89
CA PHE A 67 -3.78 -9.67 2.79
C PHE A 67 -3.35 -9.90 1.35
N ASP A 68 -4.23 -10.44 0.50
CA ASP A 68 -3.95 -10.63 -0.92
C ASP A 68 -3.79 -9.29 -1.64
N GLY A 69 -4.61 -8.30 -1.29
CA GLY A 69 -4.46 -6.93 -1.77
C GLY A 69 -3.09 -6.32 -1.41
N MET A 70 -2.63 -6.52 -0.16
CA MET A 70 -1.33 -6.04 0.30
C MET A 70 -0.18 -6.70 -0.47
N ARG A 71 -0.20 -8.04 -0.62
CA ARG A 71 0.81 -8.79 -1.41
C ARG A 71 0.82 -8.35 -2.88
N SER A 72 -0.37 -8.18 -3.48
CA SER A 72 -0.49 -7.71 -4.85
C SER A 72 0.10 -6.30 -5.06
N VAL A 73 -0.04 -5.39 -4.08
CA VAL A 73 0.61 -4.07 -4.14
C VAL A 73 2.13 -4.19 -4.02
N ARG A 74 2.63 -5.01 -3.08
CA ARG A 74 4.07 -5.28 -2.95
C ARG A 74 4.65 -5.81 -4.26
N ASP A 75 4.08 -6.86 -4.83
CA ASP A 75 4.63 -7.53 -6.02
C ASP A 75 4.69 -6.60 -7.23
N ARG A 76 3.69 -5.73 -7.39
CA ARG A 76 3.66 -4.70 -8.45
C ARG A 76 4.66 -3.56 -8.22
N SER A 77 5.21 -3.44 -7.02
CA SER A 77 6.10 -2.36 -6.62
C SER A 77 7.58 -2.77 -6.60
N VAL A 78 7.86 -4.08 -6.58
CA VAL A 78 9.22 -4.66 -6.60
C VAL A 78 9.64 -5.09 -8.02
N ALA A 79 8.68 -5.25 -8.95
CA ALA A 79 8.92 -5.51 -10.38
C ALA A 79 9.28 -4.23 -11.16
#